data_AF-A0A2V9L7S2-F1
#
_entry.id   AF-A0A2V9L7S2-F1
#
_cell.length_a   1.000
_cell.length_b   1.000
_cell.length_c   1.000
_cell.angle_alpha   90.00
_cell.angle_beta   90.00
_cell.angle_gamma   90.00
#
_symmetry.space_group_name_H-M   'P 1'
#
loop_
_entity.id
_entity.type
_entity.pdbx_description
1 polymer ?
#
loop_
_entity_poly.entity_id
_entity_poly.type
_entity_poly.pdbx_seq_one_letter_code
_entity_poly.pdbx_strand_id
1 'polypeptide(L)'
;MLDLTTKAQIDLGDVGLHEGAPVLLRRALAPLAENEWLEVRAQAPEIEAELAAWCRKEGHFFEHSDATRDLYRIQRGRGKPSVTISQQEIAEVADPSWGLAPRGAQVEAGGPDFSFTLREKREVWAQDLSTLYKQAVANQWSAARDIPWDELPKLSAEVEAAVCQVMTFLTENEFAALYVPARFIARIHPYYREVVEVMAVQVADEARHAETFTRRAEAGGIGLGTTAVSGQLSLQTLLEEPDFTTADLSQPAQVLGRMRPRPCHLCLRAVRASG
;
A
#
# COMPACT_ATOMS: atom_id res chain seq x y z
N MET A 1 -17.37 -46.38 -16.99
CA MET A 1 -15.93 -46.69 -17.05
C MET A 1 -15.23 -45.34 -17.10
N LEU A 2 -14.75 -44.83 -15.96
CA LEU A 2 -14.07 -43.54 -15.90
C LEU A 2 -12.77 -43.65 -16.70
N ASP A 3 -12.53 -42.69 -17.58
CA ASP A 3 -11.35 -42.64 -18.43
C ASP A 3 -10.11 -42.39 -17.54
N LEU A 4 -9.33 -43.43 -17.28
CA LEU A 4 -8.14 -43.40 -16.40
C LEU A 4 -6.88 -42.91 -17.13
N THR A 5 -7.03 -42.36 -18.34
CA THR A 5 -5.90 -42.00 -19.20
C THR A 5 -5.14 -40.82 -18.60
N THR A 6 -3.90 -41.06 -18.15
CA THR A 6 -2.99 -40.00 -17.69
C THR A 6 -2.82 -38.93 -18.77
N LYS A 7 -3.00 -37.67 -18.40
CA LYS A 7 -2.91 -36.52 -19.32
C LYS A 7 -1.57 -35.79 -19.25
N ALA A 8 -0.92 -35.83 -18.09
CA ALA A 8 0.38 -35.22 -17.87
C ALA A 8 1.23 -36.09 -16.95
N GLN A 9 2.56 -35.95 -17.06
CA GLN A 9 3.53 -36.64 -16.23
C GLN A 9 4.57 -35.64 -15.73
N ILE A 10 5.02 -35.80 -14.49
CA ILE A 10 6.12 -35.04 -13.93
C ILE A 10 7.03 -35.96 -13.11
N ASP A 11 8.33 -35.70 -13.17
CA ASP A 11 9.33 -36.35 -12.32
C ASP A 11 9.89 -35.31 -11.35
N LEU A 12 9.71 -35.54 -10.06
CA LEU A 12 10.21 -34.71 -8.97
C LEU A 12 11.60 -35.15 -8.49
N GLY A 13 12.08 -36.33 -8.90
CA GLY A 13 13.33 -36.88 -8.39
C GLY A 13 13.32 -37.00 -6.86
N ASP A 14 14.37 -36.46 -6.22
CA ASP A 14 14.57 -36.42 -4.77
C ASP A 14 14.04 -35.13 -4.10
N VAL A 15 13.42 -34.23 -4.84
CA VAL A 15 12.91 -32.95 -4.31
C VAL A 15 11.66 -33.18 -3.45
N GLY A 16 11.77 -32.91 -2.15
CA GLY A 16 10.64 -33.03 -1.20
C GLY A 16 9.64 -31.86 -1.27
N LEU A 17 8.49 -31.99 -0.57
CA LEU A 17 7.47 -30.92 -0.53
C LEU A 17 7.98 -29.63 0.13
N HIS A 18 8.98 -29.76 1.02
CA HIS A 18 9.63 -28.65 1.71
C HIS A 18 10.70 -27.94 0.87
N GLU A 19 11.12 -28.54 -0.25
CA GLU A 19 12.26 -28.10 -1.07
C GLU A 19 11.85 -27.49 -2.42
N GLY A 20 10.55 -27.44 -2.72
CA GLY A 20 10.03 -26.76 -3.91
C GLY A 20 9.11 -27.59 -4.80
N ALA A 21 8.90 -28.88 -4.52
CA ALA A 21 7.96 -29.72 -5.25
C ALA A 21 6.54 -29.11 -5.42
N PRO A 22 5.95 -28.36 -4.46
CA PRO A 22 4.64 -27.73 -4.65
C PRO A 22 4.56 -26.81 -5.87
N VAL A 23 5.64 -26.10 -6.21
CA VAL A 23 5.67 -25.18 -7.37
C VAL A 23 5.57 -25.97 -8.68
N LEU A 24 6.32 -27.06 -8.77
CA LEU A 24 6.34 -27.97 -9.92
C LEU A 24 4.98 -28.65 -10.09
N LEU A 25 4.39 -29.14 -9.00
CA LEU A 25 3.08 -29.77 -9.00
C LEU A 25 1.98 -28.80 -9.43
N ARG A 26 1.94 -27.58 -8.89
CA ARG A 26 0.96 -26.56 -9.31
C ARG A 26 1.08 -26.23 -10.79
N ARG A 27 2.30 -26.08 -11.30
CA ARG A 27 2.55 -25.81 -12.73
C ARG A 27 2.06 -26.96 -13.61
N ALA A 28 2.30 -28.21 -13.20
CA ALA A 28 1.87 -29.40 -13.95
C ALA A 28 0.35 -29.62 -13.91
N LEU A 29 -0.30 -29.24 -12.81
CA LEU A 29 -1.77 -29.34 -12.63
C LEU A 29 -2.54 -28.18 -13.28
N ALA A 30 -1.91 -27.01 -13.50
CA ALA A 30 -2.55 -25.83 -14.06
C ALA A 30 -3.24 -26.04 -15.43
N PRO A 31 -2.65 -26.77 -16.41
CA PRO A 31 -3.30 -27.01 -17.70
C PRO A 31 -4.36 -28.12 -17.67
N LEU A 32 -4.49 -28.88 -16.58
CA LEU A 32 -5.42 -30.00 -16.49
C LEU A 32 -6.84 -29.53 -16.12
N ALA A 33 -7.83 -30.11 -16.78
CA ALA A 33 -9.23 -29.95 -16.42
C ALA A 33 -9.58 -30.71 -15.12
N GLU A 34 -10.69 -30.35 -14.48
CA GLU A 34 -11.19 -31.09 -13.31
C GLU A 34 -11.40 -32.57 -13.66
N ASN A 35 -10.98 -33.45 -12.76
CA ASN A 35 -10.96 -34.91 -12.87
C ASN A 35 -9.89 -35.51 -13.79
N GLU A 36 -9.03 -34.71 -14.43
CA GLU A 36 -7.89 -35.24 -15.18
C GLU A 36 -6.74 -35.66 -14.25
N TRP A 37 -5.95 -36.64 -14.70
CA TRP A 37 -4.89 -37.26 -13.91
C TRP A 37 -3.50 -36.80 -14.32
N LEU A 38 -2.71 -36.42 -13.30
CA LEU A 38 -1.26 -36.21 -13.36
C LEU A 38 -0.57 -37.42 -12.72
N GLU A 39 0.36 -38.04 -13.46
CA GLU A 39 1.30 -38.99 -12.86
C GLU A 39 2.53 -38.23 -12.34
N VAL A 40 2.94 -38.59 -11.13
CA VAL A 40 4.07 -37.99 -10.42
C VAL A 40 5.04 -39.10 -10.08
N ARG A 41 6.27 -39.00 -10.58
CA ARG A 41 7.38 -39.83 -10.11
C ARG A 41 8.14 -39.08 -9.03
N ALA A 42 8.40 -39.70 -7.89
CA ALA A 42 9.17 -39.09 -6.82
C ALA A 42 9.85 -40.15 -5.93
N GLN A 43 11.05 -39.83 -5.45
CA GLN A 43 11.94 -40.73 -4.72
C GLN A 43 12.34 -40.20 -3.33
N ALA A 44 11.89 -38.98 -2.99
CA ALA A 44 12.13 -38.39 -1.68
C ALA A 44 11.58 -39.27 -0.54
N PRO A 45 12.24 -39.33 0.63
CA PRO A 45 11.70 -39.99 1.81
C PRO A 45 10.34 -39.39 2.22
N GLU A 46 9.41 -40.22 2.70
CA GLU A 46 8.09 -39.79 3.21
C GLU A 46 7.17 -39.10 2.19
N ILE A 47 7.58 -39.05 0.91
CA ILE A 47 6.90 -38.28 -0.15
C ILE A 47 5.44 -38.66 -0.34
N GLU A 48 5.08 -39.93 -0.12
CA GLU A 48 3.70 -40.39 -0.23
C GLU A 48 2.77 -39.70 0.76
N ALA A 49 3.16 -39.63 2.04
CA ALA A 49 2.37 -38.98 3.08
C ALA A 49 2.31 -37.47 2.87
N GLU A 50 3.43 -36.86 2.43
CA GLU A 50 3.51 -35.45 2.10
C GLU A 50 2.64 -35.07 0.89
N LEU A 51 2.69 -35.83 -0.20
CA LEU A 51 1.84 -35.63 -1.38
C LEU A 51 0.37 -35.81 -1.02
N ALA A 52 0.02 -36.84 -0.25
CA ALA A 52 -1.35 -37.05 0.19
C ALA A 52 -1.85 -35.87 1.05
N ALA A 53 -1.03 -35.35 1.97
CA ALA A 53 -1.37 -34.19 2.79
C ALA A 53 -1.49 -32.91 1.96
N TRP A 54 -0.57 -32.68 1.03
CA TRP A 54 -0.58 -31.55 0.11
C TRP A 54 -1.80 -31.56 -0.80
N CYS A 55 -2.12 -32.70 -1.42
CA CYS A 55 -3.31 -32.87 -2.26
C CYS A 55 -4.59 -32.56 -1.47
N ARG A 56 -4.73 -33.07 -0.24
CA ARG A 56 -5.88 -32.73 0.62
C ARG A 56 -5.97 -31.23 0.89
N LYS A 57 -4.84 -30.57 1.17
CA LYS A 57 -4.77 -29.13 1.45
C LYS A 57 -5.12 -28.29 0.23
N GLU A 58 -4.69 -28.69 -0.97
CA GLU A 58 -4.91 -27.95 -2.22
C GLU A 58 -6.23 -28.34 -2.91
N GLY A 59 -6.97 -29.33 -2.39
CA GLY A 59 -8.26 -29.76 -2.94
C GLY A 59 -8.12 -30.67 -4.17
N HIS A 60 -7.11 -31.53 -4.18
CA HIS A 60 -6.85 -32.56 -5.19
C HIS A 60 -7.06 -33.96 -4.59
N PHE A 61 -7.35 -34.94 -5.45
CA PHE A 61 -7.42 -36.35 -5.03
C PHE A 61 -6.07 -37.01 -5.26
N PHE A 62 -5.67 -37.87 -4.33
CA PHE A 62 -4.41 -38.59 -4.38
C PHE A 62 -4.69 -40.09 -4.40
N GLU A 63 -4.03 -40.80 -5.30
CA GLU A 63 -4.07 -42.25 -5.43
C GLU A 63 -2.63 -42.78 -5.53
N HIS A 64 -2.29 -43.76 -4.70
CA HIS A 64 -1.04 -44.51 -4.84
C HIS A 64 -1.17 -45.50 -6.01
N SER A 65 -0.16 -45.55 -6.89
CA SER A 65 -0.12 -46.56 -7.93
C SER A 65 0.62 -47.79 -7.43
N ASP A 66 -0.11 -48.89 -7.18
CA ASP A 66 0.47 -50.18 -6.74
C ASP A 66 1.49 -50.78 -7.74
N ALA A 67 1.64 -50.20 -8.93
CA ALA A 67 2.50 -50.71 -10.00
C ALA A 67 4.00 -50.47 -9.76
N THR A 68 4.38 -49.38 -9.07
CA THR A 68 5.80 -49.00 -8.85
C THR A 68 5.92 -48.11 -7.61
N ARG A 69 6.89 -48.40 -6.73
CA ARG A 69 7.06 -47.71 -5.42
C ARG A 69 7.21 -46.19 -5.50
N ASP A 70 7.67 -45.67 -6.64
CA ASP A 70 8.01 -44.26 -6.80
C ASP A 70 7.02 -43.52 -7.71
N LEU A 71 5.85 -44.12 -8.01
CA LEU A 71 4.84 -43.56 -8.92
C LEU A 71 3.53 -43.30 -8.20
N TYR A 72 3.06 -42.07 -8.31
CA TYR A 72 1.86 -41.56 -7.67
C TYR A 72 0.94 -40.93 -8.70
N ARG A 73 -0.36 -40.86 -8.39
CA ARG A 73 -1.35 -40.24 -9.27
C ARG A 73 -2.11 -39.17 -8.50
N ILE A 74 -2.18 -37.98 -9.10
CA ILE A 74 -2.92 -36.84 -8.56
C ILE A 74 -4.04 -36.52 -9.55
N GLN A 75 -5.28 -36.62 -9.09
CA GLN A 75 -6.42 -36.15 -9.87
C GLN A 75 -6.66 -34.68 -9.55
N ARG A 76 -6.77 -33.85 -10.60
CA ARG A 76 -7.11 -32.44 -10.47
C ARG A 76 -8.53 -32.31 -9.90
N GLY A 77 -8.64 -32.07 -8.60
CA GLY A 77 -9.90 -31.64 -7.98
C GLY A 77 -10.21 -30.17 -8.32
N ARG A 78 -11.28 -29.61 -7.74
CA ARG A 78 -11.68 -28.21 -7.97
C ARG A 78 -10.64 -27.17 -7.55
N GLY A 79 -9.66 -27.57 -6.74
CA GLY A 79 -8.72 -26.65 -6.11
C GLY A 79 -9.32 -26.04 -4.85
N LYS A 80 -8.55 -25.22 -4.14
CA LYS A 80 -9.13 -24.44 -3.03
C LYS A 80 -10.21 -23.50 -3.55
N PRO A 81 -11.32 -23.35 -2.81
CA PRO A 81 -12.27 -22.28 -3.10
C PRO A 81 -11.54 -20.94 -3.13
N SER A 82 -11.91 -20.09 -4.06
CA SER A 82 -11.32 -18.77 -4.18
C SER A 82 -12.36 -17.75 -4.60
N VAL A 83 -12.20 -16.51 -4.18
CA VAL A 83 -13.06 -15.39 -4.59
C VAL A 83 -12.24 -14.46 -5.48
N THR A 84 -12.78 -14.13 -6.65
CA THR A 84 -12.20 -13.08 -7.49
C THR A 84 -12.70 -11.73 -7.03
N ILE A 85 -11.78 -10.87 -6.63
CA ILE A 85 -12.09 -9.50 -6.23
C ILE A 85 -12.38 -8.68 -7.48
N SER A 86 -13.50 -7.95 -7.51
CA SER A 86 -13.83 -7.06 -8.63
C SER A 86 -12.74 -6.00 -8.85
N GLN A 87 -12.33 -5.82 -10.11
CA GLN A 87 -11.36 -4.80 -10.51
C GLN A 87 -12.01 -3.43 -10.69
N GLN A 88 -13.25 -3.41 -11.18
CA GLN A 88 -13.95 -2.21 -11.68
C GLN A 88 -14.93 -1.65 -10.65
N GLU A 89 -15.70 -2.52 -10.02
CA GLU A 89 -16.68 -2.13 -9.02
C GLU A 89 -16.01 -2.05 -7.65
N ILE A 90 -16.17 -0.91 -7.00
CA ILE A 90 -15.65 -0.68 -5.66
C ILE A 90 -16.70 -1.13 -4.64
N ALA A 91 -16.40 -2.24 -3.96
CA ALA A 91 -17.22 -2.83 -2.93
C ALA A 91 -17.49 -1.86 -1.77
N GLU A 92 -18.72 -1.90 -1.24
CA GLU A 92 -19.14 -1.06 -0.13
C GLU A 92 -18.39 -1.40 1.17
N VAL A 93 -17.99 -2.66 1.35
CA VAL A 93 -17.18 -3.12 2.49
C VAL A 93 -16.10 -4.09 1.99
N ALA A 94 -14.86 -3.86 2.41
CA ALA A 94 -13.74 -4.76 2.14
C ALA A 94 -13.71 -5.93 3.15
N ASP A 95 -13.61 -7.15 2.65
CA ASP A 95 -13.54 -8.35 3.47
C ASP A 95 -12.14 -8.51 4.10
N PRO A 96 -12.02 -8.73 5.42
CA PRO A 96 -10.72 -8.90 6.09
C PRO A 96 -9.87 -10.04 5.52
N SER A 97 -10.51 -11.08 4.97
CA SER A 97 -9.85 -12.25 4.40
C SER A 97 -9.15 -11.95 3.07
N TRP A 98 -9.47 -10.82 2.42
CA TRP A 98 -8.75 -10.37 1.23
C TRP A 98 -7.33 -9.93 1.57
N GLY A 99 -7.08 -9.50 2.81
CA GLY A 99 -5.76 -9.08 3.27
C GLY A 99 -5.13 -8.01 2.36
N LEU A 100 -3.92 -8.29 1.87
CA LEU A 100 -3.17 -7.39 0.99
C LEU A 100 -3.45 -7.64 -0.51
N ALA A 101 -4.44 -8.45 -0.86
CA ALA A 101 -4.72 -8.76 -2.25
C ALA A 101 -5.18 -7.50 -3.01
N PRO A 102 -4.55 -7.17 -4.16
CA PRO A 102 -4.99 -6.05 -4.98
C PRO A 102 -6.32 -6.37 -5.65
N ARG A 103 -7.08 -5.32 -6.01
CA ARG A 103 -8.32 -5.49 -6.78
C ARG A 103 -8.05 -6.19 -8.12
N GLY A 104 -8.89 -7.15 -8.47
CA GLY A 104 -8.69 -8.05 -9.62
C GLY A 104 -7.97 -9.36 -9.28
N ALA A 105 -7.43 -9.51 -8.06
CA ALA A 105 -6.81 -10.75 -7.63
C ALA A 105 -7.85 -11.84 -7.32
N GLN A 106 -7.42 -13.09 -7.45
CA GLN A 106 -8.11 -14.27 -6.95
C GLN A 106 -7.56 -14.61 -5.56
N VAL A 107 -8.42 -14.59 -4.54
CA VAL A 107 -8.04 -14.87 -3.14
C VAL A 107 -8.45 -16.28 -2.79
N GLU A 108 -7.48 -17.13 -2.43
CA GLU A 108 -7.73 -18.46 -1.91
C GLU A 108 -8.40 -18.41 -0.52
N ALA A 109 -9.36 -19.29 -0.29
CA ALA A 109 -9.97 -19.47 1.02
C ALA A 109 -8.98 -20.04 2.05
N GLY A 110 -9.22 -19.73 3.33
CA GLY A 110 -8.39 -20.20 4.45
C GLY A 110 -7.19 -19.31 4.77
N GLY A 111 -7.11 -18.12 4.16
CA GLY A 111 -6.19 -17.07 4.58
C GLY A 111 -6.57 -16.46 5.94
N PRO A 112 -5.64 -15.73 6.59
CA PRO A 112 -5.93 -15.04 7.85
C PRO A 112 -6.80 -13.80 7.63
N ASP A 113 -7.55 -13.42 8.65
CA ASP A 113 -8.24 -12.14 8.68
C ASP A 113 -7.29 -11.02 9.11
N PHE A 114 -7.19 -9.97 8.31
CA PHE A 114 -6.39 -8.79 8.64
C PHE A 114 -7.21 -7.76 9.42
N SER A 115 -6.63 -7.19 10.47
CA SER A 115 -7.30 -6.25 11.39
C SER A 115 -7.34 -4.80 10.90
N PHE A 116 -7.61 -4.58 9.61
CA PHE A 116 -7.85 -3.23 9.08
C PHE A 116 -9.14 -2.66 9.70
N THR A 117 -9.08 -1.45 10.27
CA THR A 117 -10.23 -0.84 10.94
C THR A 117 -11.08 0.03 10.01
N LEU A 118 -10.50 0.56 8.94
CA LEU A 118 -11.17 1.40 7.94
C LEU A 118 -11.41 0.55 6.69
N ARG A 119 -12.58 -0.07 6.62
CA ARG A 119 -12.93 -1.08 5.61
C ARG A 119 -14.19 -0.75 4.84
N GLU A 120 -14.90 0.32 5.18
CA GLU A 120 -16.11 0.69 4.48
C GLU A 120 -15.84 1.83 3.49
N LYS A 121 -16.36 1.68 2.28
CA LYS A 121 -16.21 2.67 1.20
C LYS A 121 -16.69 4.04 1.62
N ARG A 122 -17.81 4.12 2.37
CA ARG A 122 -18.37 5.38 2.87
C ARG A 122 -17.43 6.15 3.81
N GLU A 123 -16.48 5.46 4.45
CA GLU A 123 -15.55 6.08 5.40
C GLU A 123 -14.32 6.66 4.69
N VAL A 124 -13.85 6.01 3.61
CA VAL A 124 -12.53 6.30 3.02
C VAL A 124 -12.57 6.76 1.57
N TRP A 125 -13.63 6.46 0.82
CA TRP A 125 -13.63 6.62 -0.63
C TRP A 125 -14.04 8.02 -1.07
N ALA A 126 -13.37 8.54 -2.09
CA ALA A 126 -13.72 9.77 -2.78
C ALA A 126 -13.65 9.58 -4.32
N GLN A 127 -14.27 10.49 -5.06
CA GLN A 127 -14.19 10.51 -6.52
C GLN A 127 -12.81 11.01 -6.99
N ASP A 128 -12.40 10.62 -8.20
CA ASP A 128 -11.20 11.12 -8.89
C ASP A 128 -9.83 10.93 -8.18
N LEU A 129 -9.75 10.08 -7.16
CA LEU A 129 -8.51 9.81 -6.41
C LEU A 129 -7.32 9.40 -7.31
N SER A 130 -7.58 8.58 -8.33
CA SER A 130 -6.52 8.17 -9.27
C SER A 130 -5.99 9.34 -10.11
N THR A 131 -6.83 10.30 -10.45
CA THR A 131 -6.44 11.53 -11.15
C THR A 131 -5.63 12.42 -10.23
N LEU A 132 -6.09 12.60 -8.99
CA LEU A 132 -5.40 13.36 -7.96
C LEU A 132 -3.99 12.81 -7.72
N TYR A 133 -3.86 11.50 -7.53
CA TYR A 133 -2.56 10.85 -7.36
C TYR A 133 -1.63 11.08 -8.55
N LYS A 134 -2.13 10.89 -9.79
CA LYS A 134 -1.34 11.13 -11.00
C LYS A 134 -0.87 12.59 -11.10
N GLN A 135 -1.72 13.54 -10.74
CA GLN A 135 -1.37 14.95 -10.71
C GLN A 135 -0.30 15.24 -9.65
N ALA A 136 -0.46 14.71 -8.44
CA ALA A 136 0.51 14.90 -7.35
C ALA A 136 1.89 14.35 -7.72
N VAL A 137 1.95 13.14 -8.29
CA VAL A 137 3.20 12.52 -8.77
C VAL A 137 3.81 13.31 -9.93
N ALA A 138 3.01 13.80 -10.87
CA ALA A 138 3.52 14.56 -12.01
C ALA A 138 4.07 15.95 -11.64
N ASN A 139 3.62 16.53 -10.52
CA ASN A 139 3.99 17.89 -10.08
C ASN A 139 5.00 17.89 -8.93
N GLN A 140 5.74 16.79 -8.74
CA GLN A 140 6.78 16.69 -7.72
C GLN A 140 7.93 17.67 -7.98
N TRP A 141 8.48 18.22 -6.90
CA TRP A 141 9.62 19.14 -6.90
C TRP A 141 10.55 18.81 -5.73
N SER A 142 11.71 19.47 -5.66
CA SER A 142 12.72 19.28 -4.61
C SER A 142 13.10 20.62 -4.01
N ALA A 143 13.01 20.73 -2.68
CA ALA A 143 13.44 21.92 -1.95
C ALA A 143 14.91 22.25 -2.23
N ALA A 144 15.78 21.24 -2.24
CA ALA A 144 17.21 21.42 -2.43
C ALA A 144 17.59 21.85 -3.86
N ARG A 145 16.89 21.35 -4.89
CA ARG A 145 17.27 21.60 -6.29
C ARG A 145 16.51 22.73 -6.96
N ASP A 146 15.21 22.84 -6.68
CA ASP A 146 14.29 23.65 -7.49
C ASP A 146 14.06 25.05 -6.87
N ILE A 147 14.65 25.33 -5.70
CA ILE A 147 14.66 26.65 -5.04
C ILE A 147 16.10 27.21 -5.08
N PRO A 148 16.31 28.43 -5.63
CA PRO A 148 17.63 29.06 -5.67
C PRO A 148 17.95 29.74 -4.33
N TRP A 149 18.35 28.95 -3.33
CA TRP A 149 18.64 29.43 -1.97
C TRP A 149 19.72 30.52 -1.91
N ASP A 150 20.69 30.48 -2.82
CA ASP A 150 21.78 31.47 -2.90
C ASP A 150 21.33 32.82 -3.46
N GLU A 151 20.13 32.89 -4.06
CA GLU A 151 19.55 34.11 -4.65
C GLU A 151 18.53 34.80 -3.71
N LEU A 152 18.45 34.38 -2.45
CA LEU A 152 17.53 34.99 -1.49
C LEU A 152 17.86 36.47 -1.26
N PRO A 153 16.84 37.35 -1.21
CA PRO A 153 17.07 38.76 -0.91
C PRO A 153 17.54 38.94 0.53
N LYS A 154 18.42 39.92 0.75
CA LYS A 154 18.83 40.33 2.10
C LYS A 154 17.69 41.13 2.74
N LEU A 155 17.12 40.60 3.82
CA LEU A 155 16.10 41.28 4.60
C LEU A 155 16.75 42.00 5.80
N SER A 156 16.03 42.96 6.40
CA SER A 156 16.44 43.53 7.69
C SER A 156 16.33 42.46 8.77
N ALA A 157 17.13 42.58 9.84
CA ALA A 157 17.15 41.59 10.92
C ALA A 157 15.77 41.37 11.57
N GLU A 158 14.97 42.43 11.71
CA GLU A 158 13.60 42.36 12.24
C GLU A 158 12.68 41.55 11.33
N VAL A 159 12.73 41.80 10.02
CA VAL A 159 11.93 41.06 9.04
C VAL A 159 12.40 39.61 8.95
N GLU A 160 13.71 39.37 8.98
CA GLU A 160 14.27 38.02 8.94
C GLU A 160 13.84 37.20 10.17
N ALA A 161 13.85 37.80 11.36
CA ALA A 161 13.33 37.16 12.58
C ALA A 161 11.83 36.85 12.49
N ALA A 162 11.02 37.75 11.92
CA ALA A 162 9.60 37.51 11.69
C ALA A 162 9.37 36.36 10.69
N VAL A 163 10.15 36.31 9.60
CA VAL A 163 10.09 35.20 8.64
C VAL A 163 10.43 33.88 9.32
N CYS A 164 11.50 33.83 10.10
CA CYS A 164 11.91 32.66 10.85
C CYS A 164 10.83 32.15 11.81
N GLN A 165 10.15 33.07 12.51
CA GLN A 165 9.03 32.73 13.39
C GLN A 165 7.85 32.13 12.63
N VAL A 166 7.50 32.69 11.47
CA VAL A 166 6.43 32.15 10.61
C VAL A 166 6.83 30.78 10.04
N MET A 167 8.05 30.62 9.54
CA MET A 167 8.54 29.34 9.02
C MET A 167 8.54 28.24 10.08
N THR A 168 8.87 28.59 11.32
CA THR A 168 8.81 27.65 12.46
C THR A 168 7.39 27.19 12.70
N PHE A 169 6.45 28.12 12.80
CA PHE A 169 5.02 27.80 12.94
C PHE A 169 4.51 26.93 11.77
N LEU A 170 4.85 27.28 10.53
CA LEU A 170 4.44 26.49 9.36
C LEU A 170 5.03 25.07 9.41
N THR A 171 6.30 24.93 9.74
CA THR A 171 6.96 23.62 9.88
C THR A 171 6.22 22.72 10.89
N GLU A 172 5.80 23.27 12.03
CA GLU A 172 5.01 22.54 13.03
C GLU A 172 3.66 22.07 12.47
N ASN A 173 2.98 22.92 11.69
CA ASN A 173 1.71 22.58 11.05
C ASN A 173 1.89 21.51 9.97
N GLU A 174 2.98 21.57 9.19
CA GLU A 174 3.29 20.55 8.19
C GLU A 174 3.58 19.19 8.83
N PHE A 175 4.24 19.15 9.99
CA PHE A 175 4.39 17.89 10.73
C PHE A 175 3.04 17.33 11.21
N ALA A 176 2.11 18.16 11.65
CA ALA A 176 0.77 17.69 11.98
C ALA A 176 0.03 17.18 10.74
N ALA A 177 0.08 17.93 9.63
CA ALA A 177 -0.48 17.53 8.35
C ALA A 177 0.17 16.25 7.78
N LEU A 178 1.40 15.92 8.19
CA LEU A 178 2.06 14.65 7.89
C LEU A 178 1.58 13.52 8.79
N TYR A 179 1.67 13.70 10.12
CA TYR A 179 1.43 12.62 11.09
C TYR A 179 -0.04 12.19 11.14
N VAL A 180 -0.96 13.13 10.97
CA VAL A 180 -2.40 12.84 10.99
C VAL A 180 -2.81 11.84 9.92
N PRO A 181 -2.57 12.06 8.61
CA PRO A 181 -2.90 11.06 7.60
C PRO A 181 -2.03 9.79 7.74
N ALA A 182 -0.75 9.92 8.10
CA ALA A 182 0.16 8.78 8.18
C ALA A 182 -0.33 7.66 9.11
N ARG A 183 -0.89 8.00 10.28
CA ARG A 183 -1.40 6.99 11.24
C ARG A 183 -2.61 6.21 10.73
N PHE A 184 -3.35 6.75 9.77
CA PHE A 184 -4.53 6.07 9.21
C PHE A 184 -4.18 5.16 8.04
N ILE A 185 -3.05 5.38 7.34
CA ILE A 185 -2.64 4.55 6.18
C ILE A 185 -2.65 3.06 6.53
N ALA A 186 -2.10 2.68 7.68
CA ALA A 186 -2.05 1.27 8.12
C ALA A 186 -3.41 0.71 8.57
N ARG A 187 -4.41 1.57 8.78
CA ARG A 187 -5.77 1.20 9.21
C ARG A 187 -6.70 0.98 8.02
N ILE A 188 -6.39 1.55 6.86
CA ILE A 188 -7.18 1.46 5.62
C ILE A 188 -6.94 0.12 4.95
N HIS A 189 -8.02 -0.56 4.58
CA HIS A 189 -7.91 -1.78 3.78
C HIS A 189 -7.30 -1.45 2.41
N PRO A 190 -6.23 -2.14 1.95
CA PRO A 190 -5.56 -1.84 0.68
C PRO A 190 -6.44 -2.15 -0.55
N TYR A 191 -7.61 -2.75 -0.35
CA TYR A 191 -8.67 -2.83 -1.36
C TYR A 191 -9.04 -1.44 -1.88
N TYR A 192 -8.99 -0.38 -1.04
CA TYR A 192 -9.17 1.02 -1.44
C TYR A 192 -7.84 1.67 -1.82
N ARG A 193 -7.04 1.01 -2.69
CA ARG A 193 -5.65 1.40 -3.00
C ARG A 193 -5.46 2.88 -3.36
N GLU A 194 -6.39 3.50 -4.08
CA GLU A 194 -6.27 4.90 -4.49
C GLU A 194 -6.26 5.85 -3.30
N VAL A 195 -6.98 5.51 -2.23
CA VAL A 195 -6.96 6.28 -0.98
C VAL A 195 -5.57 6.20 -0.36
N VAL A 196 -5.01 4.99 -0.26
CA VAL A 196 -3.67 4.75 0.26
C VAL A 196 -2.60 5.48 -0.56
N GLU A 197 -2.72 5.45 -1.89
CA GLU A 197 -1.82 6.14 -2.81
C GLU A 197 -1.85 7.67 -2.63
N VAL A 198 -3.04 8.26 -2.55
CA VAL A 198 -3.22 9.70 -2.31
C VAL A 198 -2.68 10.11 -0.94
N MET A 199 -2.97 9.34 0.10
CA MET A 199 -2.45 9.64 1.44
C MET A 199 -0.93 9.52 1.52
N ALA A 200 -0.35 8.52 0.85
CA ALA A 200 1.10 8.35 0.83
C ALA A 200 1.81 9.50 0.11
N VAL A 201 1.27 9.99 -1.02
CA VAL A 201 1.87 11.15 -1.70
C VAL A 201 1.68 12.43 -0.90
N GLN A 202 0.56 12.60 -0.18
CA GLN A 202 0.37 13.72 0.75
C GLN A 202 1.44 13.73 1.84
N VAL A 203 1.69 12.58 2.49
CA VAL A 203 2.73 12.45 3.51
C VAL A 203 4.12 12.85 2.96
N ALA A 204 4.42 12.46 1.73
CA ALA A 204 5.66 12.85 1.06
C ALA A 204 5.72 14.37 0.77
N ASP A 205 4.58 14.97 0.40
CA ASP A 205 4.48 16.40 0.15
C ASP A 205 4.66 17.24 1.42
N GLU A 206 4.02 16.87 2.53
CA GLU A 206 4.17 17.60 3.80
C GLU A 206 5.58 17.48 4.39
N ALA A 207 6.25 16.34 4.18
CA ALA A 207 7.66 16.20 4.53
C ALA A 207 8.54 17.22 3.78
N ARG A 208 8.24 17.44 2.49
CA ARG A 208 8.94 18.41 1.66
C ARG A 208 8.61 19.86 2.02
N HIS A 209 7.37 20.13 2.41
CA HIS A 209 6.97 21.45 2.91
C HIS A 209 7.71 21.77 4.22
N ALA A 210 7.75 20.83 5.17
CA ALA A 210 8.51 20.97 6.41
C ALA A 210 10.01 21.21 6.14
N GLU A 211 10.61 20.46 5.20
CA GLU A 211 12.00 20.68 4.76
C GLU A 211 12.18 22.10 4.21
N THR A 212 11.28 22.55 3.34
CA THR A 212 11.37 23.86 2.69
C THR A 212 11.30 25.01 3.70
N PHE A 213 10.36 24.95 4.64
CA PHE A 213 10.20 25.97 5.66
C PHE A 213 11.37 25.99 6.63
N THR A 214 11.86 24.81 7.05
CA THR A 214 13.06 24.69 7.89
C THR A 214 14.26 25.33 7.20
N ARG A 215 14.54 24.96 5.93
CA ARG A 215 15.63 25.55 5.13
C ARG A 215 15.47 27.07 4.99
N ARG A 216 14.26 27.57 4.77
CA ARG A 216 14.03 29.02 4.69
C ARG A 216 14.35 29.72 6.00
N ALA A 217 13.98 29.17 7.15
CA ALA A 217 14.31 29.74 8.45
C ALA A 217 15.83 29.79 8.70
N GLU A 218 16.57 28.78 8.24
CA GLU A 218 18.01 28.69 8.44
C GLU A 218 18.81 29.57 7.47
N ALA A 219 18.33 29.77 6.24
CA ALA A 219 19.07 30.48 5.20
C ALA A 219 19.38 31.95 5.53
N GLY A 220 18.55 32.61 6.35
CA GLY A 220 18.74 34.01 6.75
C GLY A 220 19.72 34.24 7.91
N GLY A 221 20.25 33.17 8.51
CA GLY A 221 21.21 33.23 9.62
C GLY A 221 20.63 33.51 11.01
N ILE A 222 19.33 33.78 11.13
CA ILE A 222 18.63 33.88 12.43
C ILE A 222 18.28 32.48 12.96
N GLY A 223 17.86 31.55 12.08
CA GLY A 223 17.45 30.20 12.45
C GLY A 223 16.00 30.11 12.92
N LEU A 224 15.59 28.95 13.43
CA LEU A 224 14.22 28.72 13.89
C LEU A 224 13.81 29.66 15.04
N GLY A 225 12.54 30.04 15.04
CA GLY A 225 11.90 30.87 16.06
C GLY A 225 11.38 30.06 17.25
N THR A 226 10.41 30.63 17.96
CA THR A 226 9.85 30.04 19.17
C THR A 226 8.65 29.14 18.86
N THR A 227 8.63 27.95 19.46
CA THR A 227 7.42 27.11 19.49
C THR A 227 6.46 27.65 20.54
N ALA A 228 5.26 28.08 20.12
CA ALA A 228 4.27 28.62 21.03
C ALA A 228 3.50 27.49 21.72
N VAL A 229 3.40 27.52 23.05
CA VAL A 229 2.64 26.51 23.83
C VAL A 229 1.19 26.40 23.35
N SER A 230 0.54 27.52 23.04
CA SER A 230 -0.83 27.52 22.50
C SER A 230 -0.92 26.85 21.13
N GLY A 231 0.09 27.03 20.27
CA GLY A 231 0.18 26.34 18.99
C GLY A 231 0.35 24.84 19.18
N GLN A 232 1.26 24.43 20.05
CA GLN A 232 1.49 23.02 20.38
C GLN A 232 0.24 22.33 20.93
N LEU A 233 -0.51 22.99 21.83
CA LEU A 233 -1.79 22.47 22.33
C LEU A 233 -2.82 22.28 21.20
N SER A 234 -2.90 23.22 20.26
CA SER A 234 -3.81 23.11 19.11
C SER A 234 -3.41 21.96 18.16
N LEU A 235 -2.11 21.74 17.95
CA LEU A 235 -1.63 20.65 17.10
C LEU A 235 -1.82 19.30 17.80
N GLN A 236 -1.64 19.25 19.12
CA GLN A 236 -1.90 18.04 19.92
C GLN A 236 -3.36 17.57 19.76
N THR A 237 -4.34 18.48 19.85
CA THR A 237 -5.75 18.09 19.70
C THR A 237 -6.04 17.47 18.34
N LEU A 238 -5.35 17.93 17.30
CA LEU A 238 -5.48 17.39 15.95
C LEU A 238 -4.83 15.99 15.83
N LEU A 239 -3.69 15.76 16.48
CA LEU A 239 -3.04 14.44 16.53
C LEU A 239 -3.84 13.42 17.34
N GLU A 240 -4.58 13.88 18.35
CA GLU A 240 -5.39 13.04 19.23
C GLU A 240 -6.75 12.67 18.64
N GLU A 241 -7.26 13.40 17.63
CA GLU A 241 -8.56 13.14 16.99
C GLU A 241 -8.64 11.69 16.47
N PRO A 242 -9.43 10.78 17.05
CA PRO A 242 -9.40 9.37 16.66
C PRO A 242 -10.10 9.07 15.33
N ASP A 243 -11.04 9.95 14.92
CA ASP A 243 -11.92 9.74 13.78
C ASP A 243 -11.24 10.14 12.47
N PHE A 244 -11.26 9.24 11.48
CA PHE A 244 -10.65 9.50 10.18
C PHE A 244 -11.34 10.64 9.46
N THR A 245 -12.67 10.67 9.45
CA THR A 245 -13.43 11.65 8.67
C THR A 245 -13.29 13.07 9.22
N THR A 246 -13.09 13.19 10.54
CA THR A 246 -12.92 14.45 11.27
C THR A 246 -11.46 14.89 11.31
N ALA A 247 -10.52 13.95 11.46
CA ALA A 247 -9.10 14.23 11.47
C ALA A 247 -8.56 14.60 10.07
N ASP A 248 -9.20 14.12 9.01
CA ASP A 248 -8.76 14.37 7.66
C ASP A 248 -8.97 15.85 7.29
N LEU A 249 -7.90 16.64 7.45
CA LEU A 249 -7.77 18.01 6.97
C LEU A 249 -8.00 18.14 5.45
N SER A 250 -8.08 17.02 4.72
CA SER A 250 -8.14 16.95 3.26
C SER A 250 -9.48 16.49 2.68
N GLN A 251 -10.59 16.56 3.45
CA GLN A 251 -11.92 16.31 2.87
C GLN A 251 -12.15 17.14 1.59
N PRO A 252 -12.77 16.57 0.52
CA PRO A 252 -12.86 17.20 -0.81
C PRO A 252 -13.46 18.61 -0.81
N ALA A 253 -14.35 18.91 0.13
CA ALA A 253 -14.96 20.24 0.28
C ALA A 253 -13.93 21.35 0.61
N GLN A 254 -12.77 21.01 1.19
CA GLN A 254 -11.71 21.97 1.52
C GLN A 254 -10.51 21.90 0.56
N VAL A 255 -10.23 20.74 -0.05
CA VAL A 255 -9.06 20.52 -0.94
C VAL A 255 -9.26 21.07 -2.36
N LEU A 256 -10.48 21.04 -2.89
CA LEU A 256 -10.78 21.58 -4.22
C LEU A 256 -10.50 23.10 -4.36
N GLY A 257 -10.32 23.81 -3.24
CA GLY A 257 -9.94 25.23 -3.23
C GLY A 257 -8.43 25.51 -3.28
N ARG A 258 -7.55 24.53 -3.00
CA ARG A 258 -6.10 24.79 -2.79
C ARG A 258 -5.15 24.15 -3.81
N MET A 259 -5.59 23.16 -4.58
CA MET A 259 -4.75 22.56 -5.63
C MET A 259 -4.92 23.25 -6.98
N ARG A 260 -4.27 24.42 -7.16
CA ARG A 260 -3.85 24.86 -8.50
C ARG A 260 -2.39 24.45 -8.72
N PRO A 261 -2.03 23.91 -9.88
CA PRO A 261 -0.69 23.40 -10.18
C PRO A 261 0.25 24.57 -10.45
N ARG A 262 0.80 25.15 -9.39
CA ARG A 262 1.97 26.01 -9.39
C ARG A 262 2.72 25.71 -8.09
N PRO A 263 4.05 25.89 -8.04
CA PRO A 263 4.78 25.70 -6.79
C PRO A 263 4.07 26.55 -5.74
N CYS A 264 3.70 25.93 -4.61
CA CYS A 264 2.77 26.49 -3.62
C CYS A 264 2.93 28.01 -3.58
N HIS A 265 1.90 28.75 -4.02
CA HIS A 265 2.04 30.21 -4.17
C HIS A 265 2.47 30.88 -2.86
N LEU A 266 2.20 30.24 -1.72
CA LEU A 266 2.73 30.61 -0.41
C LEU A 266 4.24 30.34 -0.28
N CYS A 267 4.75 29.18 -0.69
CA CYS A 267 6.19 28.87 -0.70
C CYS A 267 6.98 29.79 -1.65
N LEU A 268 6.50 30.01 -2.88
CA LEU A 268 7.16 30.93 -3.81
C LEU A 268 7.04 32.40 -3.40
N ARG A 269 5.91 32.83 -2.81
CA ARG A 269 5.77 34.21 -2.32
C ARG A 269 6.52 34.45 -1.02
N ALA A 270 6.63 33.45 -0.14
CA ALA A 270 7.48 33.52 1.05
C ALA A 270 8.97 33.67 0.67
N VAL A 271 9.37 33.12 -0.48
CA VAL A 271 10.72 33.28 -1.06
C VAL A 271 10.87 34.61 -1.83
N ARG A 272 9.79 35.18 -2.40
CA ARG A 272 9.83 36.36 -3.28
C ARG A 272 9.22 37.65 -2.71
N ALA A 273 8.89 37.72 -1.42
CA ALA A 273 8.31 38.91 -0.83
C ALA A 273 9.38 40.02 -0.65
N SER A 274 9.63 40.79 -1.72
CA SER A 274 10.03 42.21 -1.72
C SER A 274 10.28 42.68 -3.16
N GLY A 275 9.22 43.18 -3.79
CA GLY A 275 9.23 43.96 -5.03
C GLY A 275 8.01 44.86 -5.03
#